data_AF-A0A4S0JC31-F1
#
_entry.id   AF-A0A4S0JC31-F1
#
_cell.length_a   1.000
_cell.length_b   1.000
_cell.length_c   1.000
_cell.angle_alpha   90.00
_cell.angle_beta   90.00
_cell.angle_gamma   90.00
#
_symmetry.space_group_name_H-M   'P 1'
#
loop_
_entity.id
_entity.type
_entity.pdbx_description
1 polymer ?
#
loop_
_entity_poly.entity_id
_entity_poly.type
_entity_poly.pdbx_seq_one_letter_code
_entity_poly.pdbx_strand_id
1 'polypeptide(L)'
;EQFMRGGMSLIASDVHNRFPYVATAQQRPGLAIRVMLQGQVDVRIPRRGAFTLRAGTAMTAQHRDQIEMTGAHPGQTRMRGVSVIVPAGVDAEVFRMPLLEKALDTHLECRHWAIPHAMLPVLGQLFDRPWQDGIDALWREGVALQ
;
A
#
# COMPACT_ATOMS: atom_id res chain seq x y z
N GLU A 1 -7.64 -8.28 -4.56
CA GLU A 1 -7.10 -7.14 -5.32
C GLU A 1 -8.20 -6.61 -6.22
N GLN A 2 -8.31 -5.30 -6.34
CA GLN A 2 -9.20 -4.63 -7.28
C GLN A 2 -8.40 -3.69 -8.15
N PHE A 3 -8.63 -3.76 -9.45
CA PHE A 3 -8.08 -2.80 -10.41
C PHE A 3 -9.05 -1.63 -10.56
N MET A 4 -8.48 -0.43 -10.58
CA MET A 4 -9.17 0.84 -10.75
C MET A 4 -8.72 1.49 -12.05
N ARG A 5 -9.28 2.66 -12.35
CA ARG A 5 -8.89 3.45 -13.53
C ARG A 5 -7.38 3.68 -13.55
N GLY A 6 -6.83 3.90 -14.75
CA GLY A 6 -5.39 4.09 -14.95
C GLY A 6 -4.51 2.87 -14.65
N GLY A 7 -5.05 1.74 -14.18
CA GLY A 7 -4.24 0.59 -13.78
C GLY A 7 -3.70 0.68 -12.34
N MET A 8 -4.26 1.59 -11.53
CA MET A 8 -4.07 1.57 -10.08
C MET A 8 -4.69 0.30 -9.48
N SER A 9 -4.09 -0.26 -8.43
CA SER A 9 -4.68 -1.37 -7.69
C SER A 9 -4.84 -1.09 -6.20
N LEU A 10 -5.96 -1.54 -5.65
CA LEU A 10 -6.27 -1.54 -4.23
C LEU A 10 -6.28 -2.98 -3.72
N ILE A 11 -5.49 -3.24 -2.69
CA ILE A 11 -5.29 -4.59 -2.15
C ILE A 11 -5.56 -4.54 -0.64
N ALA A 12 -6.68 -5.10 -0.22
CA ALA A 12 -6.92 -5.45 1.18
C ALA A 12 -6.40 -6.87 1.42
N SER A 13 -5.51 -7.03 2.39
CA SER A 13 -4.87 -8.30 2.75
C SER A 13 -5.12 -8.63 4.21
N ASP A 14 -5.55 -9.86 4.48
CA ASP A 14 -5.77 -10.40 5.82
C ASP A 14 -5.14 -11.81 5.87
N VAL A 15 -3.99 -11.92 6.51
CA VAL A 15 -3.16 -13.13 6.51
C VAL A 15 -2.85 -13.52 7.95
N HIS A 16 -2.88 -14.82 8.24
CA HIS A 16 -2.44 -15.35 9.51
C HIS A 16 -1.11 -16.09 9.34
N ASN A 17 -0.03 -15.48 9.81
CA ASN A 17 1.30 -16.06 9.72
C ASN A 17 1.49 -17.05 10.87
N ARG A 18 1.59 -18.34 10.56
CA ARG A 18 1.85 -19.36 11.58
C ARG A 18 3.33 -19.37 11.99
N PHE A 19 4.23 -19.26 11.03
CA PHE A 19 5.68 -19.26 11.25
C PHE A 19 6.28 -17.91 10.84
N PRO A 20 7.40 -17.49 11.48
CA PRO A 20 8.13 -16.34 10.99
C PRO A 20 8.74 -16.65 9.61
N TYR A 21 8.76 -15.65 8.74
CA TYR A 21 9.41 -15.76 7.43
C TYR A 21 9.89 -14.40 6.94
N VAL A 22 10.75 -14.41 5.92
CA VAL A 22 11.15 -13.22 5.18
C VAL A 22 10.60 -13.31 3.78
N ALA A 23 9.83 -12.32 3.36
CA ALA A 23 9.39 -12.17 1.99
C ALA A 23 10.26 -11.15 1.26
N THR A 24 10.65 -11.49 0.03
CA THR A 24 11.34 -10.58 -0.89
C THR A 24 10.37 -10.24 -2.02
N ALA A 25 10.14 -8.95 -2.24
CA ALA A 25 9.26 -8.45 -3.27
C ALA A 25 10.05 -7.59 -4.26
N GLN A 26 9.94 -7.93 -5.55
CA GLN A 26 10.41 -7.08 -6.65
C GLN A 26 9.33 -6.03 -6.94
N GLN A 27 9.61 -4.79 -6.59
CA GLN A 27 8.69 -3.67 -6.78
C GLN A 27 8.91 -3.05 -8.15
N ARG A 28 7.85 -3.02 -8.97
CA ARG A 28 7.85 -2.33 -10.26
C ARG A 28 7.87 -0.81 -10.03
N PRO A 29 8.46 -0.03 -10.96
CA PRO A 29 8.43 1.42 -10.91
C PRO A 29 7.03 1.99 -10.68
N GLY A 30 6.94 3.01 -9.83
CA GLY A 30 5.71 3.71 -9.52
C GLY A 30 5.63 4.16 -8.06
N LEU A 31 4.40 4.31 -7.58
CA LEU A 31 4.05 4.66 -6.20
C LEU A 31 3.37 3.46 -5.52
N ALA A 32 3.81 3.14 -4.32
CA ALA A 32 3.19 2.15 -3.45
C ALA A 32 2.93 2.76 -2.08
N ILE A 33 1.67 2.79 -1.67
CA ILE A 33 1.25 3.13 -0.30
C ILE A 33 0.85 1.83 0.36
N ARG A 34 1.42 1.52 1.53
CA ARG A 34 1.06 0.36 2.34
C ARG A 34 0.68 0.79 3.72
N VAL A 35 -0.47 0.34 4.17
CA VAL A 35 -1.08 0.70 5.44
C VAL A 35 -1.24 -0.55 6.29
N MET A 36 -0.79 -0.50 7.54
CA MET A 36 -0.91 -1.60 8.48
C MET A 36 -2.00 -1.31 9.51
N LEU A 37 -3.04 -2.15 9.51
CA LEU A 37 -4.17 -2.04 10.43
C LEU A 37 -4.03 -2.99 11.61
N GLN A 38 -3.40 -4.15 11.40
CA GLN A 38 -3.15 -5.14 12.45
C GLN A 38 -1.83 -5.86 12.18
N GLY A 39 -1.08 -6.14 13.26
CA GLY A 39 0.21 -6.82 13.18
C GLY A 39 1.36 -5.86 12.85
N GLN A 40 2.49 -6.44 12.43
CA GLN A 40 3.69 -5.68 12.08
C GLN A 40 4.58 -6.45 11.12
N VAL A 41 5.45 -5.72 10.41
CA VAL A 41 6.52 -6.26 9.56
C VAL A 41 7.74 -5.35 9.63
N ASP A 42 8.93 -5.94 9.73
CA ASP A 42 10.19 -5.19 9.63
C ASP A 42 10.57 -5.08 8.16
N VAL A 43 10.59 -3.85 7.66
CA VAL A 43 10.82 -3.53 6.25
C VAL A 43 12.27 -3.11 6.05
N ARG A 44 12.90 -3.66 5.02
CA ARG A 44 14.15 -3.14 4.47
C ARG A 44 13.97 -2.83 3.00
N ILE A 45 14.42 -1.65 2.62
CA ILE A 45 14.39 -1.12 1.26
C ILE A 45 15.75 -0.47 0.97
N PRO A 46 16.28 -0.56 -0.26
CA PRO A 46 17.56 0.04 -0.61
C PRO A 46 17.63 1.52 -0.23
N ARG A 47 18.82 1.99 0.16
CA ARG A 47 19.09 3.41 0.44
C ARG A 47 18.23 4.03 1.56
N ARG A 48 17.60 3.21 2.41
CA ARG A 48 16.91 3.63 3.62
C ARG A 48 17.23 2.67 4.76
N GLY A 49 17.36 3.20 5.99
CA GLY A 49 17.46 2.37 7.19
C GLY A 49 16.23 1.46 7.36
N ALA A 50 16.41 0.32 8.02
CA ALA A 50 15.31 -0.58 8.35
C ALA A 50 14.29 0.12 9.26
N PHE A 51 13.01 -0.20 9.10
CA PHE A 51 11.94 0.32 9.94
C PHE A 51 10.82 -0.70 10.11
N THR A 52 10.04 -0.58 11.17
CA THR A 52 8.90 -1.46 11.43
C THR A 52 7.61 -0.79 10.97
N LEU A 53 6.91 -1.42 10.04
CA LEU A 53 5.55 -1.06 9.67
C LEU A 53 4.58 -1.82 10.59
N ARG A 54 4.08 -1.15 11.62
CA ARG A 54 3.17 -1.70 12.64
C ARG A 54 1.76 -1.14 12.51
N ALA A 55 0.78 -1.79 13.14
CA ALA A 55 -0.59 -1.30 13.24
C ALA A 55 -0.66 0.19 13.57
N GLY A 56 -1.47 0.95 12.82
CA GLY A 56 -1.57 2.40 12.96
C GLY A 56 -0.54 3.19 12.15
N THR A 57 0.33 2.52 11.39
CA THR A 57 1.35 3.17 10.55
C THR A 57 1.24 2.77 9.09
N ALA A 58 1.78 3.63 8.24
CA ALA A 58 1.81 3.45 6.80
C ALA A 58 3.19 3.79 6.26
N MET A 59 3.50 3.26 5.07
CA MET A 59 4.64 3.65 4.28
C MET A 59 4.20 4.10 2.90
N THR A 60 4.91 5.07 2.36
CA THR A 60 4.82 5.47 0.96
C THR A 60 6.19 5.25 0.35
N ALA A 61 6.27 4.46 -0.70
CA ALA A 61 7.48 4.26 -1.50
C ALA A 61 7.20 4.69 -2.93
N GLN A 62 8.08 5.51 -3.50
CA GLN A 62 8.00 5.93 -4.89
C GLN A 62 9.37 5.78 -5.54
N HIS A 63 9.41 5.26 -6.75
CA HIS A 63 10.65 4.97 -7.45
C HIS A 63 10.45 4.78 -8.94
N ARG A 64 11.38 5.30 -9.74
CA ARG A 64 11.42 5.14 -11.20
C ARG A 64 12.08 3.85 -11.70
N ASP A 65 12.85 3.16 -10.84
CA ASP A 65 13.59 1.93 -11.18
C ASP A 65 12.99 0.72 -10.48
N GLN A 66 13.14 -0.50 -11.00
CA GLN A 66 12.76 -1.69 -10.25
C GLN A 66 13.63 -1.83 -8.99
N ILE A 67 13.02 -2.06 -7.83
CA ILE A 67 13.74 -2.22 -6.57
C ILE A 67 13.34 -3.52 -5.87
N GLU A 68 14.29 -4.07 -5.13
CA GLU A 68 14.00 -5.15 -4.19
C GLU A 68 13.58 -4.56 -2.84
N MET A 69 12.55 -5.12 -2.22
CA MET A 69 12.17 -4.81 -0.84
C MET A 69 11.99 -6.11 -0.08
N THR A 70 12.46 -6.15 1.17
CA THR A 70 12.26 -7.31 2.05
C THR A 70 11.38 -6.95 3.24
N GLY A 71 10.56 -7.92 3.66
CA GLY A 71 9.75 -7.84 4.87
C GLY A 71 10.01 -9.05 5.75
N ALA A 72 10.46 -8.84 6.98
CA ALA A 72 10.53 -9.89 7.99
C ALA A 72 9.24 -9.91 8.80
N HIS A 73 8.53 -11.04 8.73
CA HIS A 73 7.21 -11.22 9.32
C HIS A 73 7.30 -12.09 10.57
N PRO A 74 6.72 -11.66 11.72
CA PRO A 74 6.63 -12.49 12.90
C PRO A 74 5.65 -13.65 12.68
N GLY A 75 5.90 -14.77 13.37
CA GLY A 75 4.97 -15.90 13.44
C GLY A 75 3.83 -15.66 14.43
N GLN A 76 2.86 -16.58 14.43
CA GLN A 76 1.66 -16.56 15.27
C GLN A 76 0.93 -15.21 15.30
N THR A 77 0.98 -14.47 14.18
CA THR A 77 0.48 -13.09 14.10
C THR A 77 -0.51 -12.99 12.94
N ARG A 78 -1.68 -12.41 13.23
CA ARG A 78 -2.59 -11.94 12.18
C ARG A 78 -2.10 -10.59 11.68
N MET A 79 -1.94 -10.49 10.37
CA MET A 79 -1.58 -9.28 9.67
C MET A 79 -2.74 -8.82 8.81
N ARG A 80 -3.15 -7.57 9.00
CA ARG A 80 -4.21 -6.96 8.20
C ARG A 80 -3.71 -5.61 7.68
N GLY A 81 -3.74 -5.43 6.37
CA GLY A 81 -3.22 -4.23 5.73
C GLY A 81 -3.89 -3.91 4.41
N VAL A 82 -3.77 -2.65 4.01
CA VAL A 82 -4.30 -2.12 2.75
C VAL A 82 -3.14 -1.56 1.94
N SER A 83 -3.06 -1.88 0.67
CA SER A 83 -2.07 -1.31 -0.24
C SER A 83 -2.74 -0.64 -1.43
N VAL A 84 -2.22 0.52 -1.80
CA VAL A 84 -2.52 1.20 -3.07
C VAL A 84 -1.26 1.19 -3.90
N ILE A 85 -1.37 0.73 -5.15
CA ILE A 85 -0.24 0.68 -6.09
C ILE A 85 -0.63 1.47 -7.33
N VAL A 86 0.21 2.43 -7.70
CA VAL A 86 0.11 3.19 -8.95
C VAL A 86 1.36 2.91 -9.78
N PRO A 87 1.26 2.25 -10.94
CA PRO A 87 2.42 2.00 -11.80
C PRO A 87 2.94 3.29 -12.44
N ALA A 88 4.25 3.38 -12.72
CA ALA A 88 4.85 4.58 -13.33
C ALA A 88 4.29 4.94 -14.73
N GLY A 89 3.76 3.96 -15.46
CA GLY A 89 3.14 4.15 -16.78
C GLY A 89 1.66 4.55 -16.74
N VAL A 90 1.14 4.98 -15.59
CA VAL A 90 -0.21 5.53 -15.48
C VAL A 90 -0.31 6.80 -16.32
N ASP A 91 -1.36 6.91 -17.13
CA ASP A 91 -1.73 8.19 -17.73
C ASP A 91 -2.24 9.11 -16.62
N ALA A 92 -1.40 10.04 -16.19
CA ALA A 92 -1.71 10.93 -15.08
C ALA A 92 -2.79 11.98 -15.42
N GLU A 93 -3.06 12.23 -16.71
CA GLU A 93 -4.21 13.02 -17.16
C GLU A 93 -5.54 12.40 -16.73
N VAL A 94 -5.59 11.06 -16.58
CA VAL A 94 -6.77 10.33 -16.08
C VAL A 94 -7.13 10.77 -14.66
N PHE A 95 -6.13 11.13 -13.85
CA PHE A 95 -6.33 11.54 -12.46
C PHE A 95 -6.29 13.05 -12.26
N ARG A 96 -5.71 13.82 -13.21
CA ARG A 96 -5.44 15.26 -13.04
C ARG A 96 -4.74 15.58 -11.73
N MET A 97 -3.74 14.76 -11.36
CA MET A 97 -2.98 14.88 -10.12
C MET A 97 -1.50 15.17 -10.42
N PRO A 98 -1.09 16.44 -10.59
CA PRO A 98 0.30 16.81 -10.87
C PRO A 98 1.32 16.33 -9.82
N LEU A 99 0.87 16.18 -8.57
CA LEU A 99 1.68 15.62 -7.48
C LEU A 99 2.01 14.14 -7.70
N LEU A 100 1.10 13.39 -8.35
CA LEU A 100 1.32 11.99 -8.70
C LEU A 100 2.38 11.88 -9.81
N GLU A 101 2.32 12.70 -10.86
CA GLU A 101 3.35 12.73 -11.91
C GLU A 101 4.75 12.93 -11.34
N LYS A 102 4.88 13.93 -10.46
CA LYS A 102 6.16 14.20 -9.79
C LYS A 102 6.62 13.02 -8.92
N ALA A 103 5.69 12.39 -8.20
CA ALA A 103 6.00 11.21 -7.38
C ALA A 103 6.52 10.04 -8.23
N LEU A 104 5.95 9.82 -9.43
CA LEU A 104 6.31 8.71 -10.30
C LEU A 104 7.68 8.88 -10.98
N ASP A 105 8.15 10.10 -11.21
CA ASP A 105 9.48 10.38 -11.80
C ASP A 105 10.61 10.50 -10.75
N THR A 106 10.28 10.40 -9.46
CA THR A 106 11.24 10.57 -8.38
C THR A 106 12.17 9.35 -8.25
N HIS A 107 13.45 9.59 -7.92
CA HIS A 107 14.35 8.53 -7.41
C HIS A 107 13.74 7.84 -6.19
N LEU A 108 14.27 6.69 -5.79
CA LEU A 108 13.75 5.97 -4.62
C LEU A 108 13.62 6.88 -3.39
N GLU A 109 12.38 7.21 -3.04
CA GLU A 109 11.98 7.87 -1.81
C GLU A 109 11.02 6.97 -1.07
N CYS A 110 11.25 6.83 0.23
CA CYS A 110 10.39 6.02 1.08
C CYS A 110 10.18 6.75 2.40
N ARG A 111 8.91 6.99 2.73
CA ARG A 111 8.47 7.64 3.99
C ARG A 111 7.69 6.64 4.84
N HIS A 112 7.79 6.79 6.15
CA HIS A 112 7.02 6.02 7.14
C HIS A 112 6.30 7.04 8.01
N TRP A 113 5.01 6.85 8.21
CA TRP A 113 4.14 7.85 8.83
C TRP A 113 3.01 7.18 9.61
N ALA A 114 2.40 7.92 10.53
CA ALA A 114 1.25 7.47 11.31
C ALA A 114 -0.04 7.72 10.53
N ILE A 115 -0.92 6.72 10.47
CA ILE A 115 -2.20 6.85 9.75
C ILE A 115 -3.07 7.87 10.48
N PRO A 116 -3.66 8.86 9.78
CA PRO A 116 -4.69 9.71 10.37
C PRO A 116 -5.80 8.87 11.00
N HIS A 117 -6.09 9.10 12.28
CA HIS A 117 -7.03 8.25 13.04
C HIS A 117 -8.41 8.17 12.36
N ALA A 118 -8.85 9.26 11.73
CA ALA A 118 -10.11 9.34 10.97
C ALA A 118 -10.19 8.37 9.78
N MET A 119 -9.07 7.91 9.23
CA MET A 119 -9.05 6.94 8.11
C MET A 119 -9.22 5.49 8.56
N LEU A 120 -8.91 5.17 9.82
CA LEU A 120 -8.91 3.78 10.31
C LEU A 120 -10.28 3.08 10.12
N PRO A 121 -11.43 3.71 10.42
CA PRO A 121 -12.73 3.07 10.21
C PRO A 121 -12.99 2.74 8.74
N VAL A 122 -12.69 3.68 7.84
CA VAL A 122 -12.90 3.52 6.38
C VAL A 122 -12.02 2.39 5.82
N LEU A 123 -10.76 2.34 6.24
CA LEU A 123 -9.84 1.27 5.85
C LEU A 123 -10.25 -0.10 6.42
N GLY A 124 -10.83 -0.12 7.62
CA GLY A 124 -11.39 -1.34 8.23
C GLY A 124 -12.57 -1.91 7.43
N GLN A 125 -13.46 -1.05 6.95
CA GLN A 125 -14.63 -1.45 6.15
C GLN A 125 -14.25 -2.15 4.84
N LEU A 126 -13.04 -1.97 4.30
CA LEU A 126 -12.59 -2.65 3.09
C LEU A 126 -12.63 -4.19 3.23
N PHE A 127 -12.56 -4.70 4.45
CA PHE A 127 -12.63 -6.12 4.80
C PHE A 127 -14.07 -6.63 4.99
N ASP A 128 -14.99 -5.75 5.34
CA ASP A 128 -16.37 -6.11 5.70
C ASP A 128 -17.32 -6.09 4.49
N ARG A 129 -16.88 -5.50 3.35
CA ARG A 129 -17.67 -5.35 2.11
C ARG A 129 -19.08 -4.79 2.39
N PRO A 130 -19.18 -3.54 2.88
CA PRO A 130 -20.47 -2.97 3.25
C PRO A 130 -21.42 -2.74 2.07
N TRP A 131 -20.89 -2.69 0.84
CA TRP A 131 -21.63 -2.41 -0.38
C TRP A 131 -21.60 -3.62 -1.33
N GLN A 132 -22.61 -3.73 -2.18
CA GLN A 132 -22.73 -4.78 -3.19
C GLN A 132 -22.66 -4.19 -4.61
N ASP A 133 -22.34 -5.05 -5.58
CA ASP A 133 -22.30 -4.73 -7.02
C ASP A 133 -21.42 -3.53 -7.38
N GLY A 134 -21.81 -2.75 -8.40
CA GLY A 134 -21.02 -1.62 -8.91
C GLY A 134 -20.77 -0.50 -7.89
N ILE A 135 -21.54 -0.45 -6.80
CA ILE A 135 -21.37 0.55 -5.73
C ILE A 135 -20.12 0.25 -4.91
N ASP A 136 -19.82 -1.03 -4.64
CA ASP A 136 -18.58 -1.41 -3.93
C ASP A 136 -17.34 -0.98 -4.70
N ALA A 137 -17.37 -1.12 -6.04
CA ALA A 137 -16.25 -0.73 -6.88
C ALA A 137 -15.99 0.79 -6.83
N LEU A 138 -17.05 1.59 -6.94
CA LEU A 138 -16.96 3.06 -6.86
C LEU A 138 -16.52 3.54 -5.48
N TRP A 139 -17.07 2.94 -4.41
CA TRP A 139 -16.69 3.28 -3.04
C TRP A 139 -15.21 2.97 -2.79
N ARG A 140 -14.73 1.79 -3.20
CA ARG A 140 -13.31 1.40 -3.06
C ARG A 140 -12.37 2.32 -3.85
N GLU A 141 -12.77 2.74 -5.05
CA GLU A 141 -12.03 3.74 -5.81
C GLU A 141 -11.96 5.08 -5.05
N GLY A 142 -13.08 5.52 -4.46
CA GLY A 142 -13.10 6.70 -3.59
C GLY A 142 -12.17 6.58 -2.38
N VAL A 143 -12.12 5.41 -1.73
CA VAL A 143 -11.20 5.16 -0.60
C VAL A 143 -9.73 5.19 -1.04
N ALA A 144 -9.41 4.67 -2.23
CA ALA A 144 -8.03 4.66 -2.74
C ALA A 144 -7.49 6.06 -3.10
N LEU A 145 -8.38 7.01 -3.40
CA LEU A 145 -8.02 8.37 -3.80
C LEU A 145 -7.86 9.36 -2.63
N GLN A 146 -8.18 8.95 -1.39
CA GLN A 146 -8.04 9.75 -0.16
C GLN A 146 -6.66 9.58 0.49
#